data_AF-A0A6V7JVR1-F1
#
_entry.id   AF-A0A6V7JVR1-F1
#
_cell.length_a   1.000
_cell.length_b   1.000
_cell.length_c   1.000
_cell.angle_alpha   90.00
_cell.angle_beta   90.00
_cell.angle_gamma   90.00
#
_symmetry.space_group_name_H-M   'P 1'
#
loop_
_entity.id
_entity.type
_entity.pdbx_description
1 polymer ?
#
loop_
_entity_poly.entity_id
_entity_poly.type
_entity_poly.pdbx_seq_one_letter_code
_entity_poly.pdbx_strand_id
1 'polypeptide(L)'
;NTGKFNDYYGSAAQDNDPEAPTYNLTAVMTSSASLAIHQTTKTLVTPELMLELRSANKITCQSREQFSTCLDYCLFDLNNDPCETTDISNEHLD
;
A
#
# COMPACT_ATOMS: atom_id res chain seq x y z
N ASN A 1 8.78 22.94 -3.84
CA ASN A 1 8.74 22.27 -2.53
C ASN A 1 8.86 20.79 -2.80
N THR A 2 10.01 20.21 -2.45
CA THR A 2 10.50 18.89 -2.86
C THR A 2 9.77 17.79 -2.11
N GLY A 3 9.04 16.95 -2.85
CA GLY A 3 8.20 15.88 -2.33
C GLY A 3 8.97 14.83 -1.53
N LYS A 4 8.32 14.34 -0.49
CA LYS A 4 8.58 12.99 0.02
C LYS A 4 7.26 12.27 0.33
N PHE A 5 6.25 12.96 0.87
CA PHE A 5 4.95 12.34 1.22
C PHE A 5 3.76 13.34 1.24
N ASN A 6 3.70 14.29 0.31
CA ASN A 6 2.76 15.42 0.37
C ASN A 6 1.27 15.02 0.48
N ASP A 7 0.92 13.80 0.07
CA ASP A 7 -0.46 13.29 0.09
C ASP A 7 -0.57 11.83 0.60
N TYR A 8 0.51 11.27 1.16
CA TYR A 8 0.52 9.91 1.70
C TYR A 8 0.13 9.93 3.17
N TYR A 9 -1.08 9.47 3.50
CA TYR A 9 -1.49 9.27 4.89
C TYR A 9 -0.98 7.93 5.43
N GLY A 10 0.33 7.76 5.43
CA GLY A 10 1.02 7.04 6.49
C GLY A 10 0.79 5.54 6.66
N SER A 11 1.58 4.99 7.58
CA SER A 11 1.46 3.63 8.11
C SER A 11 0.38 3.54 9.19
N ALA A 12 -0.17 2.34 9.43
CA ALA A 12 -0.87 2.09 10.69
C ALA A 12 0.12 2.34 11.86
N ALA A 13 -0.36 2.69 13.05
CA ALA A 13 0.48 2.94 14.23
C ALA A 13 1.43 1.77 14.60
N GLN A 14 1.33 0.64 13.91
CA GLN A 14 2.02 -0.62 14.11
C GLN A 14 3.07 -0.94 13.03
N ASP A 15 3.30 -0.07 12.04
CA ASP A 15 4.27 -0.38 10.95
C ASP A 15 5.69 0.13 11.25
N ASN A 16 5.90 0.81 12.39
CA ASN A 16 7.20 1.20 12.95
C ASN A 16 8.19 1.92 11.99
N ASP A 17 7.74 2.45 10.85
CA ASP A 17 8.56 3.32 9.99
C ASP A 17 8.53 4.76 10.53
N PRO A 18 9.64 5.27 11.10
CA PRO A 18 9.67 6.61 11.69
C PRO A 18 9.64 7.73 10.63
N GLU A 19 9.88 7.43 9.35
CA GLU A 19 9.79 8.40 8.26
C GLU A 19 8.37 8.51 7.68
N ALA A 20 7.51 7.52 7.94
CA ALA A 20 6.14 7.53 7.45
C ALA A 20 5.25 8.37 8.39
N PRO A 21 4.37 9.24 7.86
CA PRO A 21 3.40 9.96 8.69
C PRO A 21 2.41 8.97 9.32
N THR A 22 1.66 9.41 10.32
CA THR A 22 0.59 8.58 10.91
C THR A 22 -0.60 8.48 9.96
N TYR A 23 -1.29 7.33 9.95
CA TYR A 23 -2.53 7.17 9.21
C TYR A 23 -3.60 8.15 9.72
N ASN A 24 -4.01 9.10 8.87
CA ASN A 24 -5.03 10.10 9.19
C ASN A 24 -6.37 9.70 8.58
N LEU A 25 -7.19 9.00 9.36
CA LEU A 25 -8.49 8.49 8.91
C LEU A 25 -9.40 9.60 8.40
N THR A 26 -9.49 10.73 9.11
CA THR A 26 -10.33 11.86 8.68
C THR A 26 -9.93 12.36 7.30
N ALA A 27 -8.63 12.57 7.07
CA ALA A 27 -8.14 13.07 5.79
C ALA A 27 -8.33 12.07 4.63
N VAL A 28 -8.22 10.76 4.92
CA VAL A 28 -8.56 9.71 3.94
C VAL A 28 -10.05 9.73 3.62
N MET A 29 -10.92 9.76 4.63
CA MET A 29 -12.38 9.75 4.47
C MET A 29 -12.90 10.96 3.71
N THR A 30 -12.30 12.13 3.90
CA THR A 30 -12.68 13.38 3.21
C THR A 30 -11.90 13.64 1.92
N SER A 31 -11.01 12.72 1.51
CA SER A 31 -10.24 12.84 0.28
C SER A 31 -11.10 12.80 -0.97
N SER A 32 -10.60 13.37 -2.07
CA SER A 32 -11.28 13.33 -3.37
C SER A 32 -11.53 11.90 -3.85
N ALA A 33 -10.62 10.96 -3.55
CA ALA A 33 -10.77 9.54 -3.89
C ALA A 33 -11.92 8.89 -3.11
N SER A 34 -11.98 9.09 -1.79
CA SER A 34 -13.07 8.57 -0.94
C SER A 34 -14.43 9.14 -1.38
N LEU A 35 -14.48 10.44 -1.67
CA LEU A 35 -15.68 11.10 -2.18
C LEU A 35 -16.10 10.52 -3.55
N ALA A 36 -15.17 10.29 -4.47
CA ALA A 36 -15.48 9.70 -5.78
C ALA A 36 -15.99 8.26 -5.66
N ILE A 37 -15.38 7.44 -4.79
CA ILE A 37 -15.84 6.08 -4.49
C ILE A 37 -17.25 6.13 -3.92
N HIS A 38 -17.52 6.98 -2.93
CA HIS A 38 -18.85 7.13 -2.35
C HIS A 38 -19.88 7.58 -3.39
N GLN A 39 -19.53 8.56 -4.24
CA GLN A 39 -20.40 9.06 -5.29
C GLN A 39 -20.76 7.98 -6.32
N THR A 40 -19.80 7.12 -6.66
CA THR A 40 -19.95 6.07 -7.69
C THR A 40 -20.66 4.84 -7.15
N THR A 41 -20.23 4.35 -5.98
CA THR A 41 -20.70 3.08 -5.40
C THR A 41 -21.91 3.24 -4.50
N LYS A 42 -22.19 4.47 -4.04
CA LYS A 42 -23.17 4.77 -2.97
C LYS A 42 -22.92 4.01 -1.65
N THR A 43 -21.74 3.40 -1.50
CA THR A 43 -21.38 2.67 -0.29
C THR A 43 -21.05 3.68 0.80
N LEU A 44 -21.68 3.53 1.96
CA LEU A 44 -21.32 4.27 3.16
C LEU A 44 -20.21 3.51 3.88
N VAL A 45 -19.01 4.05 3.91
CA VAL A 45 -17.88 3.46 4.64
C VAL A 45 -17.80 4.12 6.01
N THR A 46 -17.89 3.32 7.07
CA THR A 46 -17.72 3.82 8.43
C THR A 46 -16.23 3.88 8.80
N PRO A 47 -15.85 4.73 9.78
CA PRO A 47 -14.50 4.75 10.33
C PRO A 47 -14.00 3.35 10.74
N GLU A 48 -14.86 2.57 11.40
CA GLU A 48 -14.54 1.23 11.90
C GLU A 48 -14.24 0.26 10.76
N LEU A 49 -15.09 0.25 9.72
CA LEU A 49 -14.89 -0.59 8.54
C LEU A 49 -13.60 -0.21 7.80
N MET A 50 -13.27 1.08 7.72
CA MET A 50 -12.04 1.53 7.08
C MET A 50 -10.79 1.02 7.81
N LEU A 51 -10.80 1.08 9.14
CA LEU A 51 -9.70 0.56 9.97
C LEU A 51 -9.62 -0.97 9.92
N GLU A 52 -10.77 -1.66 9.92
CA GLU A 52 -10.84 -3.12 9.79
C GLU A 52 -10.27 -3.58 8.44
N LEU A 53 -10.74 -3.01 7.33
CA LEU A 53 -10.24 -3.32 5.99
C LEU A 53 -8.74 -3.05 5.88
N ARG A 54 -8.26 -1.93 6.41
CA ARG A 54 -6.82 -1.62 6.39
C ARG A 54 -6.02 -2.64 7.19
N SER A 55 -6.49 -3.01 8.37
CA SER A 55 -5.82 -4.00 9.21
C SER A 55 -5.81 -5.39 8.55
N ALA A 56 -6.92 -5.80 7.94
CA ALA A 56 -7.06 -7.09 7.28
C ALA A 56 -6.18 -7.23 6.03
N ASN A 57 -5.85 -6.12 5.37
CA ASN A 57 -5.02 -6.09 4.16
C ASN A 57 -3.58 -5.62 4.43
N LYS A 58 -3.14 -5.63 5.68
CA LYS A 58 -1.76 -5.27 6.03
C LYS A 58 -0.79 -6.37 5.57
N ILE A 59 0.08 -6.04 4.62
CA ILE A 59 1.22 -6.87 4.22
C ILE A 59 2.39 -6.58 5.17
N THR A 60 3.04 -7.63 5.68
CA THR A 60 4.24 -7.51 6.51
C THR A 60 5.41 -8.13 5.78
N CYS A 61 6.38 -7.29 5.38
CA CYS A 61 7.59 -7.72 4.70
C CYS A 61 8.78 -7.80 5.66
N GLN A 62 9.76 -8.66 5.34
CA GLN A 62 11.06 -8.64 6.01
C GLN A 62 11.86 -7.38 5.60
N SER A 63 13.00 -7.13 6.23
CA SER A 63 13.74 -5.86 6.04
C SER A 63 14.02 -5.55 4.57
N ARG A 64 14.09 -4.25 4.23
CA ARG A 64 14.29 -3.70 2.87
C ARG A 64 15.55 -4.18 2.14
N GLU A 65 16.40 -5.00 2.76
CA GLU A 65 17.63 -5.52 2.15
C GLU A 65 17.39 -6.72 1.21
N GLN A 66 16.14 -7.15 1.03
CA GLN A 66 15.77 -8.34 0.25
C GLN A 66 14.99 -8.04 -1.05
N PHE A 67 15.03 -6.81 -1.57
CA PHE A 67 14.43 -6.55 -2.89
C PHE A 67 15.13 -7.39 -3.95
N SER A 68 14.33 -7.93 -4.89
CA SER A 68 14.88 -8.74 -5.96
C SER A 68 15.86 -7.94 -6.83
N THR A 69 16.93 -8.60 -7.25
CA THR A 69 17.87 -8.03 -8.24
C THR A 69 17.48 -8.53 -9.62
N CYS A 70 16.77 -7.69 -10.39
CA CYS A 70 16.49 -7.95 -11.80
C CYS A 70 17.31 -7.02 -12.71
N LEU A 71 17.46 -7.40 -13.98
CA LEU A 71 18.28 -6.68 -14.96
C LEU A 71 17.48 -5.59 -15.68
N ASP A 72 16.65 -5.99 -16.66
CA ASP A 72 15.91 -5.07 -17.54
C ASP A 72 14.46 -4.87 -17.10
N TYR A 73 13.81 -5.95 -16.64
CA TYR A 73 12.47 -5.94 -16.07
C TYR A 73 12.38 -6.99 -14.97
N CYS A 74 11.51 -6.75 -14.00
CA CYS A 74 11.11 -7.72 -12.99
C CYS A 74 9.70 -8.20 -13.33
N LEU A 75 9.41 -9.46 -13.05
CA LEU A 75 8.06 -10.00 -12.98
C LEU A 75 7.85 -10.56 -11.57
N PHE A 76 6.83 -10.05 -10.88
CA PHE A 76 6.49 -10.48 -9.52
C PHE A 76 5.11 -11.11 -9.48
N ASP A 77 4.98 -12.23 -8.78
CA ASP A 77 3.67 -12.80 -8.45
C ASP A 77 3.17 -12.22 -7.13
N LEU A 78 2.43 -11.12 -7.19
CA LEU A 78 1.93 -10.42 -6.00
C LEU A 78 1.00 -11.28 -5.12
N ASN A 79 0.43 -12.37 -5.64
CA ASN A 79 -0.43 -13.25 -4.82
C ASN A 79 0.40 -14.11 -3.88
N ASN A 80 1.58 -14.57 -4.34
CA ASN A 80 2.47 -15.46 -3.59
C ASN A 80 3.66 -14.73 -2.97
N ASP A 81 4.06 -13.59 -3.53
CA ASP A 81 5.15 -12.72 -3.11
C ASP A 81 4.72 -11.23 -3.15
N PRO A 82 3.86 -10.81 -2.20
CA PRO A 82 3.40 -9.43 -2.11
C PRO A 82 4.51 -8.44 -1.71
N CYS A 83 5.70 -8.94 -1.37
CA CYS A 83 6.85 -8.15 -0.96
C CYS A 83 7.89 -7.98 -2.08
N GLU A 84 7.61 -8.49 -3.30
CA GLU A 84 8.43 -8.27 -4.49
C GLU A 84 9.90 -8.68 -4.29
N THR A 85 10.09 -9.84 -3.64
CA THR A 85 11.40 -10.38 -3.27
C THR A 85 11.97 -11.32 -4.35
N THR A 86 11.12 -11.91 -5.18
CA THR A 86 11.47 -12.96 -6.14
C THR A 86 11.04 -12.57 -7.55
N ASP A 87 12.01 -12.29 -8.42
CA ASP A 87 11.79 -12.08 -9.85
C ASP A 87 11.60 -13.42 -10.58
N ILE A 88 10.42 -13.61 -11.17
CA ILE A 88 10.03 -14.79 -11.96
C ILE A 88 10.10 -14.52 -13.47
N SER A 89 10.72 -13.41 -13.91
CA SER A 89 10.84 -13.04 -15.32
C SER A 89 11.45 -14.15 -16.20
N ASN A 90 12.45 -14.85 -15.67
CA ASN A 90 13.13 -15.96 -16.35
C ASN A 90 12.25 -17.20 -16.56
N GLU A 91 11.16 -17.35 -15.81
CA GLU A 91 10.21 -18.46 -15.96
C GLU A 91 9.17 -18.17 -17.05
N HIS A 92 9.09 -16.92 -17.51
CA HIS A 92 8.11 -16.41 -18.47
C HIS A 92 8.79 -15.67 -19.61
N LEU A 93 9.84 -16.27 -20.18
CA LEU A 93 10.50 -15.76 -21.38
C LEU A 93 9.58 -15.97 -22.60
N ASP A 94 9.34 -14.90 -23.34
CA ASP A 94 8.60 -14.90 -24.62
C ASP A 94 9.29 -15.75 -25.71
#